data_AF-A0A178EV06-F1
#
_entry.id   AF-A0A178EV06-F1
#
_cell.length_a   1.000
_cell.length_b   1.000
_cell.length_c   1.000
_cell.angle_alpha   90.00
_cell.angle_beta   90.00
_cell.angle_gamma   90.00
#
_symmetry.space_group_name_H-M   'P 1'
#
loop_
_entity.id
_entity.type
_entity.pdbx_description
1 polymer ?
#
loop_
_entity_poly.entity_id
_entity_poly.type
_entity_poly.pdbx_seq_one_letter_code
_entity_poly.pdbx_strand_id
1 'polypeptide(L)'
;MVLELHVWGPAFGLPSIDPQCLATIAYFSLAIGPNNGGSDKWVLVADSDPGRVPTHELPALWTGSRWISRFRNIVDFLKKSSGGEWDLNRWLDERETADCIAFSSFFECYGQPLIDLSLYVSSENYYATTSPAYGSLLQWPNQWILPPRLRSRAKARTEHLGLSHLDLDATEEKQKEQQGGRQALSASSQIPKSLATKSQETISGLLSKSSQQSRIRLDGLTEEFVSPLVELLDGKGYLLNNDMACSLDCVALGYLSLAIFPETPSPWLREGVHKYSPQLVKYFEKLQLKCYGGKVESVDTSRTATTLPWQESEPASIAGIGLSIAESLADAIPIVRDIRASRRIQQLSKDVSAEHEQKIMELVAQSRRREAITSALTVVAGIGMLAWYLVAGIGLELQFSDSAQQQDGDGDGPEAAGQETAVATPSSSFGEAGEILGLH
;
A
#
# COMPACT_ATOMS: atom_id res chain seq x y z
N MET A 1 5.15 -29.21 14.13
CA MET A 1 4.56 -28.38 13.06
C MET A 1 5.23 -27.03 13.16
N VAL A 2 5.85 -26.57 12.07
CA VAL A 2 6.50 -25.26 12.03
C VAL A 2 5.47 -24.25 11.54
N LEU A 3 5.29 -23.16 12.26
CA LEU A 3 4.38 -22.07 11.90
C LEU A 3 5.13 -21.07 11.02
N GLU A 4 4.61 -20.78 9.83
CA GLU A 4 5.21 -19.81 8.92
C GLU A 4 4.47 -18.49 9.01
N LEU A 5 5.15 -17.45 9.48
CA LEU A 5 4.60 -16.11 9.60
C LEU A 5 5.05 -15.25 8.42
N HIS A 6 4.11 -14.88 7.56
CA HIS A 6 4.33 -14.03 6.39
C HIS A 6 4.07 -12.58 6.77
N VAL A 7 5.07 -11.73 6.56
CA VAL A 7 5.06 -10.30 6.91
C VAL A 7 5.55 -9.43 5.75
N TRP A 8 5.33 -8.12 5.88
CA TRP A 8 6.08 -7.17 5.06
C TRP A 8 7.56 -7.20 5.45
N GLY A 9 8.44 -7.05 4.47
CA GLY A 9 9.87 -7.12 4.71
C GLY A 9 10.44 -5.97 5.57
N PRO A 10 11.73 -6.10 5.97
CA PRO A 10 12.36 -5.20 6.91
C PRO A 10 12.64 -3.81 6.33
N ALA A 11 12.28 -2.76 7.06
CA ALA A 11 12.47 -1.37 6.67
C ALA A 11 12.84 -0.51 7.86
N PHE A 12 13.51 0.61 7.60
CA PHE A 12 13.87 1.59 8.61
C PHE A 12 14.69 1.05 9.78
N GLY A 13 15.40 -0.08 9.69
CA GLY A 13 16.05 -0.65 10.89
C GLY A 13 15.14 -1.56 11.73
N LEU A 14 13.91 -1.82 11.27
CA LEU A 14 12.89 -2.66 11.92
C LEU A 14 12.62 -3.93 11.09
N PRO A 15 12.13 -5.02 11.73
CA PRO A 15 11.80 -6.26 11.02
C PRO A 15 10.69 -6.14 9.97
N SER A 16 9.86 -5.10 10.01
CA SER A 16 8.75 -4.90 9.07
C SER A 16 8.37 -3.42 8.95
N ILE A 17 7.78 -3.02 7.82
CA ILE A 17 7.27 -1.66 7.56
C ILE A 17 5.84 -1.41 8.10
N ASP A 18 5.11 -2.47 8.46
CA ASP A 18 3.71 -2.41 8.88
C ASP A 18 3.56 -2.61 10.40
N PRO A 19 2.75 -1.79 11.10
CA PRO A 19 2.64 -1.86 12.56
C PRO A 19 2.05 -3.18 13.06
N GLN A 20 1.09 -3.76 12.33
CA GLN A 20 0.44 -5.01 12.70
C GLN A 20 1.38 -6.20 12.49
N CYS A 21 2.19 -6.18 11.42
CA CYS A 21 3.26 -7.15 11.23
C CYS A 21 4.30 -7.09 12.34
N LEU A 22 4.76 -5.90 12.71
CA LEU A 22 5.67 -5.69 13.83
C LEU A 22 5.10 -6.22 15.14
N ALA A 23 3.83 -5.90 15.44
CA ALA A 23 3.14 -6.41 16.62
C ALA A 23 3.06 -7.95 16.64
N THR A 24 2.80 -8.56 15.49
CA THR A 24 2.75 -10.03 15.37
C THR A 24 4.12 -10.66 15.59
N ILE A 25 5.18 -10.10 15.01
CA ILE A 25 6.56 -10.58 15.24
C ILE A 25 6.92 -10.49 16.73
N ALA A 26 6.56 -9.38 17.39
CA ALA A 26 6.78 -9.22 18.83
C ALA A 26 5.99 -10.22 19.67
N TYR A 27 4.75 -10.53 19.27
CA TYR A 27 3.95 -11.56 19.93
C TYR A 27 4.61 -12.94 19.81
N PHE A 28 5.07 -13.31 18.62
CA PHE A 28 5.76 -14.59 18.40
C PHE A 28 7.08 -14.67 19.16
N SER A 29 7.86 -13.59 19.22
CA SER A 29 9.12 -13.58 19.97
C SER A 29 8.91 -13.65 21.48
N LEU A 30 7.81 -13.11 22.00
CA LEU A 30 7.49 -13.19 23.43
C LEU A 30 6.79 -14.50 23.82
N ALA A 31 5.93 -15.06 22.97
CA ALA A 31 5.17 -16.28 23.27
C ALA A 31 5.94 -17.55 22.90
N ILE A 32 6.53 -17.60 21.70
CA ILE A 32 7.13 -18.78 21.07
C ILE A 32 8.66 -18.61 20.91
N GLY A 33 9.21 -17.45 21.27
CA GLY A 33 10.61 -17.14 21.01
C GLY A 33 11.63 -18.02 21.75
N PRO A 34 12.93 -17.79 21.46
CA PRO A 34 14.03 -18.59 21.99
C PRO A 34 14.06 -18.63 23.53
N ASN A 35 13.60 -17.56 24.18
CA ASN A 35 13.54 -17.46 25.65
C ASN A 35 12.54 -18.44 26.29
N ASN A 36 11.54 -18.91 25.53
CA ASN A 36 10.52 -19.86 26.01
C ASN A 36 10.70 -21.27 25.40
N GLY A 37 11.88 -21.56 24.83
CA GLY A 37 12.21 -22.89 24.29
C GLY A 37 11.50 -23.27 22.99
N GLY A 38 11.04 -22.27 22.21
CA GLY A 38 10.26 -22.47 20.98
C GLY A 38 10.96 -22.07 19.68
N SER A 39 12.29 -21.93 19.66
CA SER A 39 13.05 -21.46 18.48
C SER A 39 12.83 -22.28 17.21
N ASP A 40 12.46 -23.55 17.34
CA ASP A 40 12.24 -24.48 16.21
C ASP A 40 10.76 -24.62 15.80
N LYS A 41 9.86 -23.84 16.43
CA LYS A 41 8.40 -23.96 16.25
C LYS A 41 7.82 -22.96 15.27
N TRP A 42 8.55 -21.91 14.91
CA TRP A 42 8.07 -20.87 14.01
C TRP A 42 9.18 -20.28 13.16
N VAL A 43 8.80 -19.75 12.02
CA VAL A 43 9.70 -19.18 11.02
C VAL A 43 9.08 -17.91 10.44
N LEU A 44 9.92 -16.91 10.15
CA LEU A 44 9.53 -15.61 9.63
C LEU A 44 9.87 -15.49 8.14
N VAL A 45 8.87 -15.25 7.30
CA VAL A 45 8.99 -15.12 5.85
C VAL A 45 8.68 -13.69 5.41
N ALA A 46 9.66 -13.04 4.78
CA ALA A 46 9.52 -11.68 4.21
C ALA A 46 8.93 -11.73 2.80
N ASP A 47 7.67 -12.10 2.66
CA ASP A 47 7.05 -12.21 1.33
C ASP A 47 6.82 -10.87 0.65
N SER A 48 6.51 -9.81 1.42
CA SER A 48 6.25 -8.45 0.93
C SER A 48 5.18 -8.30 -0.17
N ASP A 49 4.53 -9.39 -0.61
CA ASP A 49 3.45 -9.39 -1.59
C ASP A 49 2.15 -9.92 -0.96
N PRO A 50 1.13 -9.06 -0.74
CA PRO A 50 -0.16 -9.49 -0.26
C PRO A 50 -0.91 -10.37 -1.29
N GLY A 51 -0.51 -10.37 -2.56
CA GLY A 51 -1.10 -11.21 -3.62
C GLY A 51 -0.97 -12.72 -3.39
N ARG A 52 0.09 -13.16 -2.68
CA ARG A 52 0.33 -14.58 -2.39
C ARG A 52 -0.63 -15.15 -1.36
N VAL A 53 -1.13 -14.29 -0.47
CA VAL A 53 -2.04 -14.68 0.60
C VAL A 53 -3.49 -14.56 0.09
N PRO A 54 -4.34 -15.59 0.23
CA PRO A 54 -5.74 -15.53 -0.22
C PRO A 54 -6.55 -14.37 0.34
N THR A 55 -6.18 -13.88 1.54
CA THR A 55 -6.84 -12.77 2.22
C THR A 55 -6.39 -11.40 1.74
N HIS A 56 -5.33 -11.31 0.93
CA HIS A 56 -4.72 -10.06 0.46
C HIS A 56 -4.33 -9.06 1.57
N GLU A 57 -4.07 -9.58 2.77
CA GLU A 57 -3.73 -8.79 3.96
C GLU A 57 -2.57 -9.49 4.68
N LEU A 58 -1.53 -8.71 4.99
CA LEU A 58 -0.42 -9.10 5.87
C LEU A 58 -0.61 -8.34 7.19
N PRO A 59 -0.30 -8.93 8.36
CA PRO A 59 0.36 -10.22 8.57
C PRO A 59 -0.55 -11.44 8.33
N ALA A 60 0.05 -12.54 7.87
CA ALA A 60 -0.63 -13.80 7.63
C ALA A 60 0.17 -15.00 8.15
N LEU A 61 -0.51 -15.94 8.79
CA LEU A 61 0.06 -17.16 9.32
C LEU A 61 -0.34 -18.35 8.46
N TRP A 62 0.65 -19.14 8.06
CA TRP A 62 0.48 -20.42 7.40
C TRP A 62 0.75 -21.57 8.37
N THR A 63 -0.24 -22.44 8.55
CA THR A 63 -0.16 -23.62 9.44
C THR A 63 0.13 -24.91 8.65
N GLY A 64 0.57 -24.81 7.39
CA GLY A 64 0.72 -25.97 6.48
C GLY A 64 -0.58 -26.44 5.81
N SER A 65 -1.74 -25.93 6.25
CA SER A 65 -3.06 -26.32 5.72
C SER A 65 -4.02 -25.15 5.55
N ARG A 66 -3.90 -24.10 6.36
CA ARG A 66 -4.79 -22.93 6.35
C ARG A 66 -4.01 -21.65 6.49
N TRP A 67 -4.58 -20.60 5.90
CA TRP A 67 -4.16 -19.22 6.02
C TRP A 67 -5.01 -18.50 7.07
N ILE A 68 -4.36 -17.75 7.96
CA ILE A 68 -5.02 -16.94 8.98
C ILE A 68 -4.38 -15.56 8.95
N SER A 69 -5.16 -14.53 8.61
CA SER A 69 -4.68 -13.15 8.55
C SER A 69 -5.21 -12.30 9.71
N ARG A 70 -4.55 -11.16 9.92
CA ARG A 70 -4.78 -10.18 11.00
C ARG A 70 -4.30 -10.63 12.36
N PHE A 71 -3.71 -9.68 13.10
CA PHE A 71 -3.13 -9.92 14.41
C PHE A 71 -4.08 -10.63 15.39
N ARG A 72 -5.30 -10.11 15.58
CA ARG A 72 -6.28 -10.68 16.54
C ARG A 72 -6.64 -12.14 16.23
N ASN A 73 -6.90 -12.43 14.96
CA ASN A 73 -7.23 -13.80 14.52
C ASN A 73 -6.05 -14.76 14.70
N ILE A 74 -4.83 -14.28 14.42
CA ILE A 74 -3.60 -15.04 14.61
C ILE A 74 -3.42 -15.36 16.10
N VAL A 75 -3.57 -14.38 16.99
CA VAL A 75 -3.50 -14.57 18.45
C VAL A 75 -4.55 -15.57 18.92
N ASP A 76 -5.81 -15.43 18.51
CA ASP A 76 -6.89 -16.34 18.87
C ASP A 76 -6.63 -17.77 18.39
N PHE A 77 -6.04 -17.93 17.21
CA PHE A 77 -5.62 -19.22 16.71
C PHE A 77 -4.50 -19.83 17.55
N LEU A 78 -3.47 -19.05 17.90
CA LEU A 78 -2.37 -19.52 18.75
C LEU A 78 -2.85 -19.97 20.13
N LYS A 79 -3.79 -19.24 20.72
CA LYS A 79 -4.47 -19.62 21.98
C LYS A 79 -5.14 -20.99 21.85
N LYS A 80 -5.95 -21.18 20.81
CA LYS A 80 -6.69 -22.43 20.57
C LYS A 80 -5.75 -23.60 20.24
N SER A 81 -4.72 -23.36 19.44
CA SER A 81 -3.79 -24.39 18.96
C SER A 81 -2.90 -24.95 20.07
N SER A 82 -2.53 -24.12 21.05
CA SER A 82 -1.60 -24.48 22.13
C SER A 82 -2.27 -24.89 23.44
N GLY A 83 -3.61 -25.01 23.48
CA GLY A 83 -4.32 -25.17 24.77
C GLY A 83 -4.10 -23.99 25.73
N GLY A 84 -3.79 -22.82 25.17
CA GLY A 84 -3.49 -21.57 25.88
C GLY A 84 -2.06 -21.39 26.35
N GLU A 85 -1.12 -22.31 26.09
CA GLU A 85 0.28 -22.14 26.51
C GLU A 85 0.93 -20.91 25.87
N TRP A 86 0.53 -20.57 24.64
CA TRP A 86 1.01 -19.38 23.91
C TRP A 86 0.11 -18.17 24.10
N ASP A 87 -0.70 -18.13 25.16
CA ASP A 87 -1.50 -16.97 25.50
C ASP A 87 -0.74 -16.02 26.43
N LEU A 88 -0.32 -14.87 25.88
CA LEU A 88 0.31 -13.81 26.68
C LEU A 88 -0.66 -13.17 27.68
N ASN A 89 -1.97 -13.34 27.49
CA ASN A 89 -3.01 -12.70 28.30
C ASN A 89 -3.58 -13.66 29.36
N ARG A 90 -3.04 -14.88 29.49
CA ARG A 90 -3.56 -15.91 30.40
C ARG A 90 -3.68 -15.44 31.87
N TRP A 91 -2.82 -14.52 32.28
CA TRP A 91 -2.73 -14.03 33.65
C TRP A 91 -3.53 -12.74 33.89
N LEU A 92 -4.17 -12.17 32.86
CA LEU A 92 -4.94 -10.92 32.99
C LEU A 92 -6.27 -11.17 33.70
N ASP A 93 -6.67 -10.23 34.55
CA ASP A 93 -8.02 -10.18 35.12
C ASP A 93 -9.08 -9.77 34.07
N GLU A 94 -10.36 -9.95 34.36
CA GLU A 94 -11.46 -9.56 33.46
C GLU A 94 -11.42 -8.06 33.12
N ARG A 95 -11.06 -7.22 34.11
CA ARG A 95 -10.90 -5.78 33.92
C ARG A 95 -9.72 -5.45 33.01
N GLU A 96 -8.56 -6.04 33.28
CA GLU A 96 -7.36 -5.83 32.48
C GLU A 96 -7.52 -6.36 31.05
N THR A 97 -8.32 -7.42 30.88
CA THR A 97 -8.70 -7.94 29.56
C THR A 97 -9.55 -6.93 28.80
N ALA A 98 -10.51 -6.29 29.47
CA ALA A 98 -11.32 -5.22 28.88
C ALA A 98 -10.44 -4.02 28.48
N ASP A 99 -9.52 -3.61 29.37
CA ASP A 99 -8.57 -2.54 29.10
C ASP A 99 -7.64 -2.89 27.92
N CYS A 100 -7.14 -4.14 27.87
CA CYS A 100 -6.34 -4.63 26.74
C CYS A 100 -7.07 -4.49 25.41
N ILE A 101 -8.36 -4.85 25.36
CA ILE A 101 -9.17 -4.73 24.13
C ILE A 101 -9.41 -3.25 23.79
N ALA A 102 -9.77 -2.43 24.79
CA ALA A 102 -10.01 -1.01 24.61
C ALA A 102 -8.77 -0.29 24.07
N PHE A 103 -7.61 -0.48 24.70
CA PHE A 103 -6.36 0.13 24.26
C PHE A 103 -5.84 -0.45 22.94
N SER A 104 -6.06 -1.74 22.66
CA SER A 104 -5.73 -2.29 21.33
C SER A 104 -6.54 -1.61 20.21
N SER A 105 -7.83 -1.36 20.46
CA SER A 105 -8.66 -0.59 19.52
C SER A 105 -8.26 0.87 19.44
N PHE A 106 -7.82 1.48 20.55
CA PHE A 106 -7.28 2.84 20.57
C PHE A 106 -6.04 2.98 19.68
N PHE A 107 -5.09 2.04 19.75
CA PHE A 107 -3.92 2.04 18.86
C PHE A 107 -4.31 1.94 17.38
N GLU A 108 -5.27 1.08 17.03
CA GLU A 108 -5.76 0.96 15.65
C GLU A 108 -6.48 2.23 15.17
N CYS A 109 -7.28 2.87 16.03
CA CYS A 109 -8.06 4.06 15.68
C CYS A 109 -7.25 5.36 15.64
N TYR A 110 -6.33 5.57 16.58
CA TYR A 110 -5.56 6.81 16.72
C TYR A 110 -4.11 6.68 16.24
N GLY A 111 -3.49 5.52 16.48
CA GLY A 111 -2.11 5.27 16.05
C GLY A 111 -1.99 5.11 14.54
N GLN A 112 -2.92 4.39 13.89
CA GLN A 112 -2.87 4.18 12.43
C GLN A 112 -2.94 5.49 11.64
N PRO A 113 -3.87 6.43 11.90
CA PRO A 113 -3.91 7.70 11.18
C PRO A 113 -2.67 8.57 11.41
N LEU A 114 -2.07 8.55 12.60
CA LEU A 114 -0.84 9.30 12.88
C LEU A 114 0.35 8.80 12.07
N ILE A 115 0.53 7.48 12.01
CA ILE A 115 1.56 6.84 11.17
C ILE A 115 1.28 7.13 9.69
N ASP A 116 0.02 7.03 9.26
CA ASP A 116 -0.40 7.33 7.89
C ASP A 116 -0.06 8.78 7.49
N LEU A 117 -0.37 9.74 8.36
CA LEU A 117 -0.05 11.16 8.15
C LEU A 117 1.46 11.38 8.02
N SER A 118 2.24 10.75 8.90
CA SER A 118 3.69 10.88 8.94
C SER A 118 4.39 10.25 7.72
N LEU A 119 4.08 8.99 7.39
CA LEU A 119 4.83 8.21 6.41
C LEU A 119 4.27 8.26 4.98
N TYR A 120 2.95 8.45 4.82
CA TYR A 120 2.28 8.33 3.51
C TYR A 120 1.66 9.63 3.01
N VAL A 121 1.04 10.44 3.87
CA VAL A 121 0.35 11.68 3.47
C VAL A 121 1.35 12.81 3.24
N SER A 122 2.32 12.99 4.15
CA SER A 122 3.42 13.93 3.97
C SER A 122 4.22 13.53 2.73
N SER A 123 4.13 14.33 1.66
CA SER A 123 4.79 14.02 0.39
C SER A 123 6.31 14.04 0.53
N GLU A 124 6.85 14.95 1.34
CA GLU A 124 8.28 15.04 1.65
C GLU A 124 8.79 13.74 2.30
N ASN A 125 8.09 13.25 3.32
CA ASN A 125 8.46 12.00 3.98
C ASN A 125 8.25 10.79 3.06
N TYR A 126 7.16 10.77 2.31
CA TYR A 126 6.82 9.64 1.43
C TYR A 126 7.89 9.44 0.36
N TYR A 127 8.26 10.49 -0.38
CA TYR A 127 9.24 10.37 -1.47
C TYR A 127 10.67 10.17 -0.97
N ALA A 128 11.02 10.77 0.18
CA ALA A 128 12.36 10.64 0.75
C ALA A 128 12.62 9.29 1.44
N THR A 129 11.62 8.70 2.09
CA THR A 129 11.82 7.54 2.98
C THR A 129 10.95 6.34 2.65
N THR A 130 9.63 6.53 2.55
CA THR A 130 8.67 5.42 2.44
C THR A 130 8.68 4.77 1.06
N SER A 131 8.65 5.55 -0.04
CA SER A 131 8.65 4.98 -1.39
C SER A 131 9.96 4.28 -1.74
N PRO A 132 11.16 4.79 -1.37
CA PRO A 132 12.39 4.04 -1.55
C PRO A 132 12.45 2.76 -0.70
N ALA A 133 11.92 2.78 0.53
CA ALA A 133 11.84 1.58 1.38
C ALA A 133 10.95 0.50 0.75
N TYR A 134 9.79 0.85 0.21
CA TYR A 134 9.01 -0.11 -0.58
C TYR A 134 9.72 -0.55 -1.87
N GLY A 135 10.51 0.34 -2.46
CA GLY A 135 11.29 0.04 -3.66
C GLY A 135 12.37 -1.01 -3.46
N SER A 136 12.98 -1.08 -2.28
CA SER A 136 13.95 -2.13 -1.95
C SER A 136 13.29 -3.44 -1.50
N LEU A 137 12.07 -3.37 -0.95
CA LEU A 137 11.33 -4.52 -0.46
C LEU A 137 10.59 -5.30 -1.54
N LEU A 138 10.04 -4.60 -2.54
CA LEU A 138 9.13 -5.17 -3.52
C LEU A 138 9.86 -5.59 -4.79
N GLN A 139 9.53 -6.78 -5.30
CA GLN A 139 9.99 -7.22 -6.62
C GLN A 139 9.21 -6.51 -7.73
N TRP A 140 9.85 -6.36 -8.89
CA TRP A 140 9.17 -5.93 -10.10
C TRP A 140 8.03 -6.92 -10.41
N PRO A 141 6.79 -6.45 -10.69
CA PRO A 141 6.34 -5.08 -10.98
C PRO A 141 5.66 -4.38 -9.79
N ASN A 142 5.56 -5.06 -8.65
CA ASN A 142 4.81 -4.59 -7.48
C ASN A 142 5.34 -3.26 -6.92
N GLN A 143 6.61 -2.95 -7.18
CA GLN A 143 7.24 -1.66 -6.84
C GLN A 143 6.46 -0.44 -7.37
N TRP A 144 5.80 -0.53 -8.53
CA TRP A 144 5.05 0.60 -9.09
C TRP A 144 3.55 0.55 -8.79
N ILE A 145 3.04 -0.62 -8.39
CA ILE A 145 1.62 -0.86 -8.20
C ILE A 145 1.22 -0.65 -6.73
N LEU A 146 1.97 -1.23 -5.79
CA LEU A 146 1.58 -1.26 -4.39
C LEU A 146 1.77 0.09 -3.68
N PRO A 147 2.91 0.80 -3.78
CA PRO A 147 3.11 2.02 -3.00
C PRO A 147 2.05 3.11 -3.28
N PRO A 148 1.66 3.40 -4.54
CA PRO A 148 0.57 4.35 -4.81
C PRO A 148 -0.78 3.90 -4.23
N ARG A 149 -1.08 2.59 -4.25
CA ARG A 149 -2.31 2.03 -3.66
C ARG A 149 -2.32 2.13 -2.13
N LEU A 150 -1.18 1.90 -1.49
CA LEU A 150 -1.03 2.05 -0.05
C LEU A 150 -1.17 3.53 0.36
N ARG A 151 -0.52 4.42 -0.39
CA ARG A 151 -0.63 5.87 -0.17
C ARG A 151 -2.06 6.38 -0.34
N SER A 152 -2.79 5.94 -1.36
CA SER A 152 -4.19 6.36 -1.55
C SER A 152 -5.12 5.86 -0.44
N ARG A 153 -4.91 4.63 0.06
CA ARG A 153 -5.64 4.09 1.22
C ARG A 153 -5.35 4.89 2.50
N ALA A 154 -4.08 5.23 2.75
CA ALA A 154 -3.69 6.07 3.88
C ALA A 154 -4.31 7.48 3.80
N LYS A 155 -4.29 8.10 2.62
CA LYS A 155 -4.98 9.39 2.37
C LYS A 155 -6.47 9.29 2.66
N ALA A 156 -7.15 8.25 2.17
CA ALA A 156 -8.58 8.04 2.42
C ALA A 156 -8.90 7.85 3.92
N ARG A 157 -8.05 7.16 4.68
CA ARG A 157 -8.23 7.00 6.13
C ARG A 157 -8.09 8.32 6.89
N THR A 158 -7.18 9.19 6.47
CA THR A 158 -6.84 10.45 7.18
C THR A 158 -7.61 11.67 6.67
N GLU A 159 -8.43 11.53 5.63
CA GLU A 159 -9.13 12.64 4.98
C GLU A 159 -10.00 13.46 5.95
N HIS A 160 -10.66 12.79 6.90
CA HIS A 160 -11.52 13.40 7.91
C HIS A 160 -10.79 14.35 8.87
N LEU A 161 -9.46 14.24 9.00
CA LEU A 161 -8.65 15.11 9.87
C LEU A 161 -8.40 16.49 9.24
N GLY A 162 -8.69 16.65 7.94
CA GLY A 162 -8.55 17.94 7.24
C GLY A 162 -7.11 18.43 7.12
N LEU A 163 -6.12 17.53 7.23
CA LEU A 163 -4.69 17.82 7.16
C LEU A 163 -4.12 17.62 5.75
N SER A 164 -4.95 17.80 4.71
CA SER A 164 -4.56 17.65 3.29
C SER A 164 -3.45 18.61 2.85
N HIS A 165 -3.09 19.62 3.65
CA HIS A 165 -1.98 20.52 3.36
C HIS A 165 -0.60 19.84 3.49
N LEU A 166 -0.49 18.73 4.22
CA LEU A 166 0.75 17.95 4.27
C LEU A 166 1.08 17.27 2.94
N ASP A 167 0.06 17.11 2.09
CA ASP A 167 0.19 16.53 0.76
C ASP A 167 0.42 17.64 -0.27
N LEU A 168 1.70 17.93 -0.55
CA LEU A 168 2.06 18.98 -1.51
C LEU A 168 1.42 18.73 -2.88
N ASP A 169 1.36 17.47 -3.31
CA ASP A 169 0.76 17.05 -4.59
C ASP A 169 -0.71 17.51 -4.68
N ALA A 170 -1.53 17.26 -3.65
CA ALA A 170 -2.93 17.69 -3.62
C ALA A 170 -3.08 19.21 -3.53
N THR A 171 -2.13 19.92 -2.88
CA THR A 171 -2.16 21.39 -2.86
C THR A 171 -1.85 21.99 -4.23
N GLU A 172 -0.91 21.41 -4.98
CA GLU A 172 -0.59 21.83 -6.34
C GLU A 172 -1.72 21.54 -7.33
N GLU A 173 -2.36 20.38 -7.23
CA GLU A 173 -3.54 20.03 -8.05
C GLU A 173 -4.68 21.03 -7.81
N LYS A 174 -5.03 21.30 -6.55
CA LYS A 174 -6.05 22.31 -6.21
C LYS A 174 -5.70 23.70 -6.75
N GLN A 175 -4.43 24.08 -6.74
CA GLN A 175 -3.99 25.35 -7.32
C GLN A 175 -4.11 25.36 -8.85
N LYS A 176 -3.72 24.28 -9.53
CA LYS A 176 -3.87 24.13 -10.98
C LYS A 176 -5.34 24.15 -11.38
N GLU A 177 -6.21 23.50 -10.62
CA GLU A 177 -7.66 23.56 -10.81
C GLU A 177 -8.23 24.96 -10.57
N GLN A 178 -7.76 25.68 -9.55
CA GLN A 178 -8.19 27.07 -9.31
C GLN A 178 -7.67 28.04 -10.37
N GLN A 179 -6.49 27.79 -10.93
CA GLN A 179 -5.91 28.60 -12.01
C GLN A 179 -6.53 28.28 -13.37
N GLY A 180 -6.83 27.00 -13.65
CA GLY A 180 -7.49 26.55 -14.88
C GLY A 180 -9.00 26.78 -14.88
N GLY A 181 -9.67 26.58 -13.74
CA GLY A 181 -11.10 26.79 -13.54
C GLY A 181 -11.52 28.26 -13.46
N ARG A 182 -10.58 29.19 -13.26
CA ARG A 182 -10.80 30.65 -13.36
C ARG A 182 -10.74 31.20 -14.79
N GLN A 183 -10.66 30.35 -15.81
CA GLN A 183 -11.00 30.74 -17.20
C GLN A 183 -12.51 30.65 -17.49
N ALA A 184 -13.35 30.37 -16.48
CA ALA A 184 -14.79 30.61 -16.58
C ALA A 184 -15.10 32.10 -16.35
N LEU A 185 -15.16 32.85 -17.46
CA LEU A 185 -15.98 34.05 -17.73
C LEU A 185 -16.44 34.88 -16.51
N SER A 186 -15.52 35.27 -15.62
CA SER A 186 -15.83 36.20 -14.54
C SER A 186 -15.39 37.59 -14.95
N ALA A 187 -16.20 38.61 -14.65
CA ALA A 187 -16.05 40.03 -15.02
C ALA A 187 -14.74 40.72 -14.55
N SER A 188 -13.73 39.97 -14.11
CA SER A 188 -12.37 40.39 -13.85
C SER A 188 -11.47 40.42 -15.09
N SER A 189 -11.95 40.00 -16.27
CA SER A 189 -11.18 40.06 -17.53
C SER A 189 -10.94 41.49 -18.06
N GLN A 190 -11.53 42.51 -17.43
CA GLN A 190 -11.41 43.92 -17.86
C GLN A 190 -10.44 44.74 -17.00
N ILE A 191 -9.86 44.15 -15.95
CA ILE A 191 -8.87 44.86 -15.13
C ILE A 191 -7.48 44.61 -15.75
N PRO A 192 -6.77 45.65 -16.20
CA PRO A 192 -5.42 45.48 -16.72
C PRO A 192 -4.53 44.87 -15.64
N LYS A 193 -3.61 43.99 -16.05
CA LYS A 193 -2.70 43.24 -15.17
C LYS A 193 -1.85 44.12 -14.24
N SER A 194 -1.81 45.44 -14.47
CA SER A 194 -1.15 46.46 -13.66
C SER A 194 -1.97 46.98 -12.46
N LEU A 195 -3.30 46.78 -12.44
CA LEU A 195 -4.19 47.26 -11.37
C LEU A 195 -4.79 46.12 -10.52
N ALA A 196 -4.65 44.88 -10.96
CA ALA A 196 -4.79 43.75 -10.07
C ALA A 196 -3.62 43.78 -9.09
N THR A 197 -3.79 44.51 -7.99
CA THR A 197 -2.97 44.35 -6.79
C THR A 197 -3.06 42.89 -6.40
N LYS A 198 -2.12 42.09 -6.91
CA LYS A 198 -1.80 40.80 -6.33
C LYS A 198 -1.47 41.12 -4.88
N SER A 199 -2.37 40.79 -3.96
CA SER A 199 -1.93 40.50 -2.60
C SER A 199 -0.99 39.31 -2.75
N GLN A 200 0.28 39.60 -2.99
CA GLN A 200 1.34 38.64 -2.79
C GLN A 200 1.41 38.43 -1.28
N GLU A 201 0.42 37.74 -0.73
CA GLU A 201 0.73 36.83 0.35
C GLU A 201 1.65 35.80 -0.31
N THR A 202 2.94 36.07 -0.21
CA THR A 202 4.02 35.23 -0.72
C THR A 202 3.70 33.79 -0.36
N ILE A 203 3.96 32.85 -1.27
CA ILE A 203 3.73 31.41 -1.06
C ILE A 203 4.27 30.97 0.30
N SER A 204 5.43 31.51 0.72
CA SER A 204 6.01 31.31 2.05
C SER A 204 5.18 31.84 3.22
N GLY A 205 4.40 32.91 3.07
CA GLY A 205 3.55 33.52 4.11
C GLY A 205 2.24 32.77 4.35
N LEU A 206 1.62 32.25 3.30
CA LEU A 206 0.45 31.36 3.45
C LEU A 206 0.87 29.96 3.87
N LEU A 207 1.94 29.41 3.28
CA LEU A 207 2.52 28.14 3.71
C LEU A 207 3.05 28.21 5.13
N SER A 208 3.67 29.30 5.58
CA SER A 208 4.14 29.41 6.97
C SER A 208 2.98 29.47 7.97
N LYS A 209 1.93 30.24 7.68
CA LYS A 209 0.74 30.29 8.55
C LYS A 209 -0.01 28.96 8.58
N SER A 210 -0.22 28.32 7.43
CA SER A 210 -0.93 27.03 7.34
C SER A 210 -0.08 25.86 7.86
N SER A 211 1.24 25.86 7.64
CA SER A 211 2.16 24.83 8.16
C SER A 211 2.34 24.94 9.67
N GLN A 212 2.35 26.14 10.24
CA GLN A 212 2.36 26.31 11.69
C GLN A 212 1.05 25.85 12.32
N GLN A 213 -0.09 26.18 11.71
CA GLN A 213 -1.40 25.69 12.16
C GLN A 213 -1.52 24.17 12.07
N SER A 214 -1.04 23.55 10.98
CA SER A 214 -1.03 22.10 10.86
C SER A 214 -0.08 21.47 11.89
N ARG A 215 1.09 22.07 12.15
CA ARG A 215 2.01 21.58 13.19
C ARG A 215 1.40 21.63 14.59
N ILE A 216 0.68 22.69 14.95
CA ILE A 216 -0.04 22.77 16.24
C ILE A 216 -1.13 21.69 16.32
N ARG A 217 -1.88 21.46 15.23
CA ARG A 217 -2.89 20.40 15.19
C ARG A 217 -2.27 19.01 15.31
N LEU A 218 -1.16 18.76 14.62
CA LEU A 218 -0.41 17.51 14.69
C LEU A 218 0.16 17.28 16.09
N ASP A 219 0.69 18.32 16.73
CA ASP A 219 1.16 18.27 18.11
C ASP A 219 0.01 17.94 19.07
N GLY A 220 -1.17 18.53 18.88
CA GLY A 220 -2.37 18.22 19.68
C GLY A 220 -2.88 16.79 19.47
N LEU A 221 -2.90 16.28 18.24
CA LEU A 221 -3.25 14.88 17.96
C LEU A 221 -2.23 13.90 18.55
N THR A 222 -0.95 14.28 18.55
CA THR A 222 0.12 13.48 19.17
C THR A 222 -0.05 13.47 20.69
N GLU A 223 -0.40 14.60 21.29
CA GLU A 223 -0.68 14.70 22.73
C GLU A 223 -1.89 13.86 23.11
N GLU A 224 -2.99 13.91 22.34
CA GLU A 224 -4.18 13.08 22.56
C GLU A 224 -3.87 11.58 22.47
N PHE A 225 -2.94 11.18 21.61
CA PHE A 225 -2.51 9.79 21.49
C PHE A 225 -1.57 9.36 22.64
N VAL A 226 -0.62 10.21 23.04
CA VAL A 226 0.42 9.85 24.01
C VAL A 226 -0.08 9.98 25.46
N SER A 227 -0.95 10.95 25.77
CA SER A 227 -1.40 11.21 27.15
C SER A 227 -2.03 9.99 27.82
N PRO A 228 -2.98 9.26 27.19
CA PRO A 228 -3.57 8.07 27.79
C PRO A 228 -2.55 6.95 28.01
N LEU A 229 -1.50 6.86 27.18
CA LEU A 229 -0.46 5.84 27.30
C LEU A 229 0.48 6.12 28.47
N VAL A 230 0.77 7.40 28.74
CA VAL A 230 1.57 7.81 29.90
C VAL A 230 0.80 7.54 31.19
N GLU A 231 -0.50 7.85 31.22
CA GLU A 231 -1.38 7.55 32.35
C GLU A 231 -1.50 6.03 32.57
N LEU A 232 -1.59 5.25 31.50
CA LEU A 232 -1.64 3.79 31.60
C LEU A 232 -0.34 3.20 32.14
N LEU A 233 0.80 3.73 31.67
CA LEU A 233 2.11 3.28 32.10
C LEU A 233 2.33 3.58 33.58
N ASP A 234 1.93 4.75 34.12
CA ASP A 234 2.01 5.11 35.55
C ASP A 234 3.28 4.63 36.30
N GLY A 235 4.44 4.68 35.62
CA GLY A 235 5.71 4.18 36.17
C GLY A 235 5.86 2.65 36.27
N LYS A 236 4.92 1.88 35.74
CA LYS A 236 4.93 0.43 35.64
C LYS A 236 5.98 -0.08 34.64
N GLY A 237 6.34 -1.35 34.79
CA GLY A 237 7.29 -2.05 33.91
C GLY A 237 6.77 -2.32 32.49
N TYR A 238 5.46 -2.55 32.36
CA TYR A 238 4.69 -2.74 31.12
C TYR A 238 3.38 -1.94 31.20
N LEU A 239 2.62 -1.83 30.10
CA LEU A 239 1.44 -0.93 30.07
C LEU A 239 0.40 -1.31 31.13
N LEU A 240 0.05 -2.60 31.24
CA LEU A 240 -0.96 -3.03 32.20
C LEU A 240 -0.34 -3.40 33.56
N ASN A 241 0.82 -4.07 33.55
CA ASN A 241 1.42 -4.70 34.73
C ASN A 241 2.94 -4.48 34.82
N ASN A 242 3.57 -4.83 35.94
CA ASN A 242 5.01 -4.62 36.18
C ASN A 242 5.91 -5.74 35.66
N ASP A 243 5.44 -6.99 35.74
CA ASP A 243 6.33 -8.15 35.66
C ASP A 243 6.27 -8.87 34.31
N MET A 244 5.11 -8.87 33.65
CA MET A 244 4.83 -9.67 32.45
C MET A 244 4.33 -8.82 31.29
N ALA A 245 4.82 -9.11 30.09
CA ALA A 245 4.38 -8.47 28.85
C ALA A 245 3.07 -9.11 28.35
N CYS A 246 2.17 -8.28 27.85
CA CYS A 246 0.84 -8.61 27.35
C CYS A 246 0.76 -8.47 25.82
N SER A 247 -0.28 -9.00 25.19
CA SER A 247 -0.55 -8.76 23.76
C SER A 247 -0.67 -7.27 23.42
N LEU A 248 -1.16 -6.45 24.37
CA LEU A 248 -1.25 -4.99 24.20
C LEU A 248 0.14 -4.37 24.01
N ASP A 249 1.14 -4.84 24.76
CA ASP A 249 2.50 -4.32 24.68
C ASP A 249 3.12 -4.63 23.31
N CYS A 250 2.76 -5.78 22.70
CA CYS A 250 3.15 -6.12 21.33
C CYS A 250 2.56 -5.14 20.32
N VAL A 251 1.25 -4.83 20.44
CA VAL A 251 0.56 -3.86 19.58
C VAL A 251 1.19 -2.49 19.74
N ALA A 252 1.32 -2.02 20.98
CA ALA A 252 1.93 -0.74 21.30
C ALA A 252 3.33 -0.60 20.70
N LEU A 253 4.16 -1.63 20.82
CA LEU A 253 5.50 -1.66 20.24
C LEU A 253 5.47 -1.61 18.71
N GLY A 254 4.53 -2.28 18.05
CA GLY A 254 4.36 -2.19 16.59
C GLY A 254 4.02 -0.78 16.10
N TYR A 255 3.10 -0.09 16.77
CA TYR A 255 2.73 1.29 16.41
C TYR A 255 3.81 2.32 16.79
N LEU A 256 4.35 2.23 18.01
CA LEU A 256 5.35 3.17 18.51
C LEU A 256 6.70 3.04 17.78
N SER A 257 7.08 1.85 17.35
CA SER A 257 8.32 1.65 16.58
C SER A 257 8.30 2.44 15.26
N LEU A 258 7.19 2.45 14.54
CA LEU A 258 7.04 3.26 13.32
C LEU A 258 6.86 4.75 13.61
N ALA A 259 6.42 5.12 14.81
CA ALA A 259 6.34 6.53 15.21
C ALA A 259 7.72 7.12 15.57
N ILE A 260 8.59 6.32 16.20
CA ILE A 260 9.87 6.77 16.77
C ILE A 260 11.04 6.51 15.81
N PHE A 261 11.09 5.36 15.14
CA PHE A 261 12.32 4.89 14.49
C PHE A 261 12.59 5.42 13.07
N PRO A 262 11.60 5.69 12.20
CA PRO A 262 11.85 6.21 10.86
C PRO A 262 12.53 7.59 10.86
N GLU A 263 13.70 7.70 10.23
CA GLU A 263 14.42 8.96 10.05
C GLU A 263 13.81 9.76 8.89
N THR A 264 12.75 10.51 9.18
CA THR A 264 12.01 11.30 8.19
C THR A 264 12.46 12.76 8.12
N PRO A 265 12.44 13.41 6.95
CA PRO A 265 12.76 14.84 6.80
C PRO A 265 11.91 15.77 7.69
N SER A 266 10.63 15.44 7.88
CA SER A 266 9.74 16.15 8.81
C SER A 266 9.41 15.27 10.03
N PRO A 267 10.27 15.25 11.08
CA PRO A 267 10.16 14.33 12.22
C PRO A 267 9.18 14.82 13.30
N TRP A 268 8.05 15.40 12.93
CA TRP A 268 7.10 15.98 13.90
C TRP A 268 6.54 14.93 14.88
N LEU A 269 6.24 13.71 14.39
CA LEU A 269 5.68 12.64 15.22
C LEU A 269 6.69 12.13 16.24
N ARG A 270 7.93 11.90 15.79
CA ARG A 270 9.06 11.53 16.65
C ARG A 270 9.30 12.61 17.71
N GLU A 271 9.46 13.86 17.29
CA GLU A 271 9.67 15.01 18.19
C GLU A 271 8.54 15.12 19.23
N GLY A 272 7.29 14.97 18.79
CA GLY A 272 6.12 14.98 19.67
C GLY A 272 6.16 13.88 20.73
N VAL A 273 6.41 12.63 20.34
CA VAL A 273 6.49 11.51 21.29
C VAL A 273 7.62 11.71 22.31
N HIS A 274 8.80 12.15 21.87
CA HIS A 274 9.93 12.45 22.77
C HIS A 274 9.64 13.62 23.71
N LYS A 275 8.94 14.66 23.23
CA LYS A 275 8.57 15.85 24.01
C LYS A 275 7.57 15.50 25.12
N TYR A 276 6.53 14.73 24.80
CA TYR A 276 5.46 14.42 25.76
C TYR A 276 5.82 13.28 26.71
N SER A 277 6.68 12.33 26.33
CA SER A 277 6.86 11.11 27.12
C SER A 277 8.26 10.46 27.03
N PRO A 278 9.28 11.00 27.72
CA PRO A 278 10.60 10.35 27.79
C PRO A 278 10.56 8.98 28.50
N GLN A 279 9.57 8.73 29.36
CA GLN A 279 9.38 7.43 30.02
C GLN A 279 8.91 6.35 29.05
N LEU A 280 7.99 6.71 28.13
CA LEU A 280 7.46 5.80 27.12
C LEU A 280 8.56 5.36 26.14
N VAL A 281 9.48 6.26 25.82
CA VAL A 281 10.65 5.97 24.97
C VAL A 281 11.55 4.93 25.63
N LYS A 282 11.88 5.09 26.93
CA LYS A 282 12.69 4.09 27.66
C LYS A 282 12.00 2.73 27.74
N TYR A 283 10.70 2.75 27.99
CA TYR A 283 9.87 1.55 27.98
C TYR A 283 9.94 0.83 26.62
N PHE A 284 9.77 1.60 25.54
CA PHE A 284 9.85 1.11 24.17
C PHE A 284 11.24 0.51 23.85
N GLU A 285 12.33 1.20 24.16
CA GLU A 285 13.70 0.73 23.92
C GLU A 285 13.96 -0.62 24.62
N LYS A 286 13.51 -0.77 25.87
CA LYS A 286 13.61 -2.02 26.63
C LYS A 286 12.87 -3.17 25.95
N LEU A 287 11.64 -2.91 25.49
CA LEU A 287 10.83 -3.92 24.82
C LEU A 287 11.36 -4.26 23.42
N GLN A 288 11.83 -3.29 22.67
CA GLN A 288 12.41 -3.48 21.34
C GLN A 288 13.63 -4.40 21.43
N LEU A 289 14.54 -4.14 22.37
CA LEU A 289 15.73 -4.94 22.58
C LEU A 289 15.38 -6.39 22.98
N LYS A 290 14.30 -6.57 23.75
CA LYS A 290 13.80 -7.90 24.13
C LYS A 290 13.16 -8.66 22.95
N CYS A 291 12.42 -7.97 22.08
CA CYS A 291 11.59 -8.62 21.04
C CYS A 291 12.29 -8.76 19.68
N TYR A 292 13.07 -7.76 19.27
CA TYR A 292 13.69 -7.69 17.93
C TYR A 292 15.21 -7.81 17.96
N GLY A 293 15.85 -7.54 19.10
CA GLY A 293 17.31 -7.44 19.19
C GLY A 293 17.81 -6.07 18.71
N GLY A 294 19.01 -6.04 18.11
CA GLY A 294 19.64 -4.81 17.59
C GLY A 294 18.99 -4.28 16.30
N LYS A 295 19.50 -3.14 15.79
CA LYS A 295 19.01 -2.45 14.58
C LYS A 295 19.10 -3.36 13.35
N VAL A 296 17.98 -3.56 12.63
CA VAL A 296 17.83 -4.50 11.51
C VAL A 296 17.90 -3.76 10.17
N GLU A 297 19.08 -3.61 9.58
CA GLU A 297 19.27 -2.73 8.42
C GLU A 297 18.94 -3.36 7.05
N SER A 298 18.92 -4.70 6.91
CA SER A 298 18.49 -5.40 5.69
C SER A 298 18.25 -6.91 5.91
N VAL A 299 17.65 -7.61 4.93
CA VAL A 299 17.48 -9.09 4.95
C VAL A 299 18.84 -9.81 4.98
N ASP A 300 19.87 -9.25 4.33
CA ASP A 300 21.21 -9.86 4.28
C ASP A 300 22.04 -9.56 5.54
N THR A 301 21.91 -8.37 6.13
CA THR A 301 22.50 -8.05 7.46
C THR A 301 21.70 -8.62 8.63
N SER A 302 20.48 -9.12 8.42
CA SER A 302 19.70 -9.83 9.45
C SER A 302 20.31 -11.17 9.86
N ARG A 303 21.06 -11.82 8.94
CA ARG A 303 21.68 -13.14 9.15
C ARG A 303 22.78 -13.13 10.20
N THR A 304 23.38 -11.97 10.48
CA THR A 304 24.50 -11.82 11.41
C THR A 304 24.13 -11.05 12.68
N ALA A 305 22.99 -10.35 12.72
CA ALA A 305 22.64 -9.44 13.83
C ALA A 305 21.32 -9.74 14.57
N THR A 306 20.47 -10.68 14.11
CA THR A 306 19.11 -10.84 14.67
C THR A 306 18.83 -12.20 15.31
N THR A 307 18.04 -12.17 16.38
CA THR A 307 17.50 -13.33 17.12
C THR A 307 16.30 -13.98 16.44
N LEU A 308 15.87 -13.49 15.27
CA LEU A 308 14.65 -13.91 14.59
C LEU A 308 14.92 -15.02 13.56
N PRO A 309 14.08 -16.07 13.49
CA PRO A 309 14.26 -17.19 12.58
C PRO A 309 13.80 -16.82 11.16
N TRP A 310 14.62 -16.09 10.42
CA TRP A 310 14.32 -15.70 9.04
C TRP A 310 14.43 -16.89 8.08
N GLN A 311 13.45 -17.01 7.18
CA GLN A 311 13.49 -17.88 6.01
C GLN A 311 13.42 -17.06 4.73
N GLU A 312 14.21 -17.47 3.74
CA GLU A 312 14.19 -16.87 2.41
C GLU A 312 12.79 -17.01 1.80
N SER A 313 12.24 -15.89 1.34
CA SER A 313 11.00 -15.90 0.55
C SER A 313 11.28 -16.60 -0.78
N GLU A 314 10.42 -17.55 -1.16
CA GLU A 314 10.49 -18.14 -2.50
C GLU A 314 10.37 -17.04 -3.57
N PRO A 315 11.22 -17.02 -4.61
CA PRO A 315 11.18 -16.00 -5.64
C PRO A 315 9.83 -16.01 -6.36
N ALA A 316 9.34 -14.84 -6.76
CA ALA A 316 8.08 -14.74 -7.47
C ALA A 316 8.13 -15.55 -8.78
N SER A 317 7.18 -16.47 -8.93
CA SER A 317 7.01 -17.22 -10.18
C SER A 317 6.58 -16.27 -11.30
N ILE A 318 7.12 -16.46 -12.51
CA ILE A 318 6.82 -15.65 -13.71
C ILE A 318 5.30 -15.63 -13.99
N ALA A 319 4.61 -16.75 -13.73
CA ALA A 319 3.16 -16.82 -13.86
C ALA A 319 2.43 -15.93 -12.83
N GLY A 320 2.95 -15.87 -11.60
CA GLY A 320 2.43 -14.99 -10.55
C GLY A 320 2.60 -13.51 -10.87
N ILE A 321 3.74 -13.14 -11.46
CA ILE A 321 4.00 -11.78 -11.97
C ILE A 321 3.03 -11.42 -13.09
N GLY A 322 2.80 -12.31 -14.06
CA GLY A 322 1.82 -12.07 -15.13
C GLY A 322 0.41 -11.85 -14.60
N LEU A 323 0.01 -12.63 -13.60
CA LEU A 323 -1.29 -12.50 -12.94
C LEU A 323 -1.42 -11.16 -12.19
N SER A 324 -0.39 -10.74 -11.44
CA SER A 324 -0.45 -9.48 -10.67
C SER A 324 -0.55 -8.25 -11.58
N ILE A 325 0.11 -8.25 -12.75
CA ILE A 325 -0.03 -7.21 -13.77
C ILE A 325 -1.45 -7.20 -14.34
N ALA A 326 -1.98 -8.36 -14.73
CA ALA A 326 -3.33 -8.48 -15.29
C ALA A 326 -4.39 -8.04 -14.26
N GLU A 327 -4.21 -8.41 -13.00
CA GLU A 327 -5.07 -7.95 -11.90
C GLU A 327 -4.97 -6.45 -11.72
N SER A 328 -3.76 -5.88 -11.75
CA SER A 328 -3.54 -4.45 -11.58
C SER A 328 -4.16 -3.61 -12.69
N LEU A 329 -3.96 -3.99 -13.95
CA LEU A 329 -4.56 -3.35 -15.12
C LEU A 329 -6.08 -3.45 -15.09
N ALA A 330 -6.61 -4.60 -14.70
CA ALA A 330 -8.05 -4.78 -14.60
C ALA A 330 -8.67 -3.98 -13.44
N ASP A 331 -7.93 -3.78 -12.34
CA ASP A 331 -8.35 -2.89 -11.24
C ASP A 331 -8.25 -1.39 -11.63
N ALA A 332 -7.46 -1.05 -12.66
CA ALA A 332 -7.40 0.31 -13.21
C ALA A 332 -8.65 0.67 -14.04
N ILE A 333 -9.42 -0.32 -14.51
CA ILE A 333 -10.67 -0.11 -15.23
C ILE A 333 -11.82 0.02 -14.21
N PRO A 334 -12.48 1.19 -14.08
CA PRO A 334 -13.41 1.47 -12.98
C PRO A 334 -14.58 0.48 -12.89
N ILE A 335 -15.14 0.07 -14.03
CA ILE A 335 -16.25 -0.88 -14.10
C ILE A 335 -15.82 -2.28 -13.66
N VAL A 336 -14.66 -2.75 -14.11
CA VAL A 336 -14.13 -4.09 -13.80
C VAL A 336 -13.73 -4.16 -12.33
N ARG A 337 -13.12 -3.08 -11.81
CA ARG A 337 -12.77 -2.92 -10.40
C ARG A 337 -13.97 -3.13 -9.48
N ASP A 338 -15.09 -2.46 -9.76
CA ASP A 338 -16.27 -2.51 -8.90
C ASP A 338 -16.95 -3.90 -8.92
N ILE A 339 -16.98 -4.55 -10.09
CA ILE A 339 -17.46 -5.93 -10.25
C ILE A 339 -16.58 -6.92 -9.49
N ARG A 340 -15.25 -6.78 -9.61
CA ARG A 340 -14.30 -7.68 -8.95
C ARG A 340 -14.27 -7.47 -7.44
N ALA A 341 -14.29 -6.23 -6.97
CA ALA A 341 -14.42 -5.90 -5.55
C ALA A 341 -15.68 -6.54 -4.95
N SER A 342 -16.81 -6.49 -5.68
CA SER A 342 -18.05 -7.13 -5.27
C SER A 342 -17.96 -8.66 -5.23
N ARG A 343 -17.22 -9.30 -6.17
CA ARG A 343 -16.98 -10.75 -6.14
C ARG A 343 -16.06 -11.17 -4.99
N ARG A 344 -15.03 -10.39 -4.68
CA ARG A 344 -14.13 -10.63 -3.53
C ARG A 344 -14.90 -10.57 -2.21
N ILE A 345 -15.75 -9.55 -2.02
CA ILE A 345 -16.61 -9.45 -0.84
C ILE A 345 -17.50 -10.69 -0.68
N GLN A 346 -18.01 -11.25 -1.80
CA GLN A 346 -18.82 -12.48 -1.77
C GLN A 346 -18.04 -13.77 -1.49
N GLN A 347 -16.75 -13.81 -1.84
CA GLN A 347 -15.90 -14.95 -1.51
C GLN A 347 -15.55 -14.92 -0.02
N LEU A 348 -15.16 -13.75 0.48
CA LEU A 348 -14.94 -13.54 1.92
C LEU A 348 -16.21 -13.81 2.74
N SER A 349 -17.41 -13.46 2.25
CA SER A 349 -18.66 -13.75 2.95
C SER A 349 -19.01 -15.24 3.01
N LYS A 350 -18.53 -16.05 2.05
CA LYS A 350 -18.74 -17.51 2.07
C LYS A 350 -17.84 -18.20 3.10
N ASP A 351 -16.70 -17.61 3.43
CA ASP A 351 -15.74 -18.14 4.40
C ASP A 351 -16.04 -17.69 5.85
N VAL A 352 -16.87 -16.65 6.04
CA VAL A 352 -17.29 -16.16 7.36
C VAL A 352 -18.50 -16.95 7.89
N SER A 353 -18.37 -17.54 9.08
CA SER A 353 -19.31 -18.52 9.64
C SER A 353 -20.57 -17.96 10.33
N ALA A 354 -20.75 -16.64 10.44
CA ALA A 354 -21.88 -16.02 11.17
C ALA A 354 -23.01 -15.55 10.23
N GLU A 355 -24.17 -16.22 10.29
CA GLU A 355 -25.34 -15.96 9.40
C GLU A 355 -25.85 -14.51 9.39
N HIS A 356 -25.65 -13.75 10.47
CA HIS A 356 -26.13 -12.37 10.58
C HIS A 356 -25.23 -11.38 9.83
N GLU A 357 -23.92 -11.56 9.90
CA GLU A 357 -22.95 -10.74 9.17
C GLU A 357 -23.00 -11.05 7.66
N GLN A 358 -23.26 -12.30 7.29
CA GLN A 358 -23.50 -12.69 5.90
C GLN A 358 -24.64 -11.90 5.27
N LYS A 359 -25.78 -11.74 5.98
CA LYS A 359 -26.94 -10.99 5.47
C LYS A 359 -26.65 -9.50 5.30
N ILE A 360 -25.99 -8.88 6.27
CA ILE A 360 -25.66 -7.44 6.20
C ILE A 360 -24.68 -7.18 5.05
N MET A 361 -23.68 -8.04 4.89
CA MET A 361 -22.65 -7.89 3.87
C MET A 361 -23.14 -8.25 2.46
N GLU A 362 -24.07 -9.21 2.33
CA GLU A 362 -24.75 -9.53 1.07
C GLU A 362 -25.64 -8.38 0.59
N LEU A 363 -26.37 -7.72 1.50
CA LEU A 363 -27.18 -6.53 1.17
C LEU A 363 -26.31 -5.37 0.65
N VAL A 364 -25.15 -5.13 1.28
CA VAL A 364 -24.18 -4.11 0.84
C VAL A 364 -23.53 -4.50 -0.51
N ALA A 365 -23.31 -5.79 -0.77
CA ALA A 365 -22.80 -6.25 -2.06
C ALA A 365 -23.85 -6.13 -3.18
N GLN A 366 -25.14 -6.33 -2.87
CA GLN A 366 -26.22 -6.26 -3.85
C GLN A 366 -26.51 -4.82 -4.30
N SER A 367 -26.44 -3.83 -3.40
CA SER A 367 -26.60 -2.41 -3.75
C SER A 367 -25.50 -1.94 -4.70
N ARG A 368 -24.23 -2.26 -4.38
CA ARG A 368 -23.08 -1.92 -5.25
C ARG A 368 -23.12 -2.60 -6.61
N ARG A 369 -23.66 -3.82 -6.71
CA ARG A 369 -23.88 -4.50 -8.00
C ARG A 369 -24.87 -3.76 -8.89
N ARG A 370 -25.94 -3.21 -8.32
CA ARG A 370 -26.92 -2.43 -9.10
C ARG A 370 -26.26 -1.19 -9.67
N GLU A 371 -25.50 -0.47 -8.85
CA GLU A 371 -24.75 0.71 -9.29
C GLU A 371 -23.74 0.38 -10.40
N ALA A 372 -22.97 -0.70 -10.25
CA ALA A 372 -21.99 -1.15 -11.25
C ALA A 372 -22.63 -1.62 -12.57
N ILE A 373 -23.79 -2.29 -12.51
CA ILE A 373 -24.52 -2.70 -13.71
C ILE A 373 -25.14 -1.48 -14.38
N THR A 374 -25.68 -0.52 -13.62
CA THR A 374 -26.24 0.71 -14.18
C THR A 374 -25.17 1.57 -14.85
N SER A 375 -23.97 1.68 -14.27
CA SER A 375 -22.87 2.43 -14.88
C SER A 375 -22.27 1.70 -16.09
N ALA A 376 -22.22 0.37 -16.10
CA ALA A 376 -21.84 -0.40 -17.27
C ALA A 376 -22.84 -0.22 -18.42
N LEU A 377 -24.13 -0.23 -18.11
CA LEU A 377 -25.21 -0.09 -19.10
C LEU A 377 -25.23 1.30 -19.73
N THR A 378 -24.97 2.36 -18.96
CA THR A 378 -24.87 3.72 -19.51
C THR A 378 -23.65 3.89 -20.44
N VAL A 379 -22.52 3.26 -20.12
CA VAL A 379 -21.32 3.31 -20.97
C VAL A 379 -21.53 2.52 -22.26
N VAL A 380 -22.11 1.32 -22.19
CA VAL A 380 -22.44 0.53 -23.39
C VAL A 380 -23.45 1.27 -24.26
N ALA A 381 -24.46 1.91 -23.66
CA ALA A 381 -25.41 2.74 -24.39
C ALA A 381 -24.74 3.97 -25.03
N GLY A 382 -23.80 4.61 -24.34
CA GLY A 382 -23.02 5.74 -24.87
C GLY A 382 -22.12 5.34 -26.04
N ILE A 383 -21.41 4.21 -25.95
CA ILE A 383 -20.59 3.67 -27.04
C ILE A 383 -21.47 3.25 -28.21
N GLY A 384 -22.63 2.64 -27.95
CA GLY A 384 -23.61 2.29 -28.97
C GLY A 384 -24.17 3.51 -29.70
N MET A 385 -24.51 4.58 -28.97
CA MET A 385 -24.93 5.85 -29.56
C MET A 385 -23.81 6.51 -30.38
N LEU A 386 -22.56 6.45 -29.91
CA LEU A 386 -21.42 7.01 -30.62
C LEU A 386 -21.11 6.22 -31.90
N ALA A 387 -21.12 4.89 -31.83
CA ALA A 387 -20.98 4.02 -33.01
C ALA A 387 -22.13 4.24 -34.00
N TRP A 388 -23.36 4.36 -33.51
CA TRP A 388 -24.52 4.71 -34.34
C TRP A 388 -24.36 6.08 -34.98
N TYR A 389 -23.90 7.09 -34.24
CA TYR A 389 -23.64 8.43 -34.77
C TYR A 389 -22.53 8.44 -35.82
N LEU A 390 -21.46 7.66 -35.62
CA LEU A 390 -20.40 7.52 -36.61
C LEU A 390 -20.91 6.85 -37.90
N VAL A 391 -21.72 5.79 -37.77
CA VAL A 391 -22.28 5.07 -38.93
C VAL A 391 -23.38 5.86 -39.65
N ALA A 392 -24.24 6.55 -38.91
CA ALA A 392 -25.39 7.26 -39.47
C ALA A 392 -25.09 8.72 -39.86
N GLY A 393 -24.11 9.37 -39.22
CA GLY A 393 -23.77 10.78 -39.41
C GLY A 393 -22.57 11.03 -40.33
N ILE A 394 -21.64 10.08 -40.45
CA ILE A 394 -20.44 10.19 -41.27
C ILE A 394 -20.34 8.91 -42.10
N GLY A 395 -20.89 8.90 -43.32
CA GLY A 395 -20.82 7.73 -44.20
C GLY A 395 -19.37 7.33 -44.51
N LEU A 396 -18.80 6.47 -43.68
CA LEU A 396 -17.47 5.88 -43.85
C LEU A 396 -17.61 4.66 -44.78
N GLU A 397 -17.44 4.89 -46.08
CA GLU A 397 -17.08 3.82 -47.01
C GLU A 397 -15.68 3.32 -46.60
N LEU A 398 -15.64 2.28 -45.77
CA LEU A 398 -14.44 1.49 -45.54
C LEU A 398 -14.19 0.65 -46.78
N GLN A 399 -13.40 1.19 -47.71
CA GLN A 399 -12.90 0.50 -48.88
C GLN A 399 -11.85 -0.53 -48.44
N PHE A 400 -12.28 -1.77 -48.20
CA PHE A 400 -11.39 -2.91 -48.00
C PHE A 400 -10.94 -3.42 -49.37
N SER A 401 -9.67 -3.17 -49.70
CA SER A 401 -9.01 -3.75 -50.87
C SER A 401 -8.68 -5.22 -50.57
N ASP A 402 -9.60 -6.13 -50.93
CA ASP A 402 -9.34 -7.56 -50.86
C ASP A 402 -9.01 -8.08 -52.26
N SER A 403 -7.74 -8.48 -52.43
CA SER A 403 -7.20 -9.05 -53.65
C SER A 403 -7.15 -10.57 -53.52
N ALA A 404 -8.04 -11.30 -54.21
CA ALA A 404 -7.76 -12.65 -54.71
C ALA A 404 -8.86 -13.19 -55.66
N GLN A 405 -8.41 -13.63 -56.84
CA GLN A 405 -8.89 -14.77 -57.64
C GLN A 405 -10.29 -14.66 -58.31
N GLN A 406 -10.53 -15.10 -59.55
CA GLN A 406 -9.83 -15.96 -60.51
C GLN A 406 -10.49 -15.78 -61.90
N GLN A 407 -10.01 -16.55 -62.90
CA GLN A 407 -10.76 -17.06 -64.08
C GLN A 407 -10.51 -16.25 -65.38
N ASP A 408 -10.06 -16.76 -66.53
CA ASP A 408 -9.68 -18.06 -67.12
C ASP A 408 -8.71 -17.69 -68.28
N GLY A 409 -7.69 -18.46 -68.68
CA GLY A 409 -7.81 -19.66 -69.50
C GLY A 409 -7.23 -19.41 -70.92
N ASP A 410 -6.26 -20.25 -71.29
CA ASP A 410 -5.72 -20.54 -72.63
C ASP A 410 -4.97 -19.49 -73.47
N GLY A 411 -3.79 -19.92 -73.94
CA GLY A 411 -3.03 -19.25 -74.99
C GLY A 411 -1.58 -19.72 -75.06
N ASP A 412 -1.35 -20.77 -75.85
CA ASP A 412 -0.08 -21.37 -76.28
C ASP A 412 1.13 -20.42 -76.44
N GLY A 413 2.33 -20.96 -76.21
CA GLY A 413 3.62 -20.37 -76.64
C GLY A 413 3.84 -20.45 -78.17
N PRO A 414 5.07 -20.40 -78.70
CA PRO A 414 6.37 -20.25 -78.05
C PRO A 414 7.33 -19.26 -78.80
N GLU A 415 8.62 -19.36 -78.46
CA GLU A 415 9.80 -19.04 -79.30
C GLU A 415 10.37 -17.62 -79.41
N ALA A 416 11.54 -17.50 -78.76
CA ALA A 416 12.85 -17.33 -79.37
C ALA A 416 13.39 -15.94 -79.75
N ALA A 417 14.58 -15.72 -79.18
CA ALA A 417 15.77 -15.04 -79.70
C ALA A 417 15.86 -13.50 -79.62
N GLY A 418 16.97 -13.04 -79.02
CA GLY A 418 17.65 -11.85 -79.54
C GLY A 418 18.31 -10.89 -78.54
N GLN A 419 19.52 -11.26 -78.10
CA GLN A 419 20.68 -10.38 -77.88
C GLN A 419 20.82 -9.42 -76.68
N GLU A 420 21.94 -9.67 -75.99
CA GLU A 420 22.80 -8.86 -75.13
C GLU A 420 22.84 -7.35 -75.42
N THR A 421 22.95 -6.52 -74.36
CA THR A 421 24.20 -5.82 -74.00
C THR A 421 24.05 -4.87 -72.80
N ALA A 422 25.16 -4.71 -72.09
CA ALA A 422 25.58 -3.54 -71.29
C ALA A 422 25.05 -3.34 -69.85
N VAL A 423 25.83 -3.93 -68.94
CA VAL A 423 26.44 -3.34 -67.73
C VAL A 423 26.29 -1.81 -67.56
N ALA A 424 25.69 -1.39 -66.44
CA ALA A 424 26.20 -0.32 -65.56
C ALA A 424 25.41 -0.30 -64.23
N THR A 425 26.16 -0.26 -63.13
CA THR A 425 25.79 -0.19 -61.71
C THR A 425 24.92 1.01 -61.31
N PRO A 426 24.20 0.93 -60.18
CA PRO A 426 23.93 2.09 -59.35
C PRO A 426 24.57 1.99 -57.94
N SER A 427 25.33 3.03 -57.59
CA SER A 427 25.63 3.53 -56.24
C SER A 427 24.35 3.71 -55.42
N SER A 428 24.28 3.17 -54.20
CA SER A 428 24.47 3.87 -52.90
C SER A 428 23.63 5.15 -52.76
N SER A 429 22.93 5.45 -51.67
CA SER A 429 23.09 5.05 -50.26
C SER A 429 21.77 5.32 -49.52
N PHE A 430 21.39 4.43 -48.61
CA PHE A 430 20.64 4.78 -47.41
C PHE A 430 21.70 4.91 -46.30
N GLY A 431 21.93 6.14 -45.83
CA GLY A 431 22.57 6.37 -44.52
C GLY A 431 21.63 5.85 -43.44
N GLU A 432 22.05 4.94 -42.56
CA GLU A 432 23.07 5.11 -41.51
C GLU A 432 22.64 6.15 -40.48
N ALA A 433 22.24 5.66 -39.31
CA ALA A 433 22.78 6.08 -38.02
C ALA A 433 22.08 5.33 -36.89
N GLY A 434 22.56 4.12 -36.62
CA GLY A 434 22.32 3.39 -35.38
C GLY A 434 23.63 2.76 -34.96
N GLU A 435 24.51 3.53 -34.32
CA GLU A 435 25.49 3.07 -33.31
C GLU A 435 26.40 4.22 -32.89
N ILE A 436 26.35 4.58 -31.62
CA ILE A 436 27.41 5.31 -30.93
C ILE A 436 27.72 4.49 -29.67
N LEU A 437 29.01 4.09 -29.59
CA LEU A 437 29.74 3.51 -28.46
C LEU A 437 29.55 1.99 -28.27
N GLY A 438 30.37 1.09 -28.81
CA GLY A 438 31.75 1.24 -29.27
C GLY A 438 32.78 1.05 -28.15
N LEU A 439 33.25 -0.21 -28.04
CA LEU A 439 34.59 -0.63 -27.58
C LEU A 439 34.84 -0.65 -26.05
N HIS A 440 35.50 -1.65 -25.47
CA HIS A 440 36.45 -2.63 -26.03
C HIS A 440 36.47 -3.93 -25.20
#